data_AF-M0JKS6-F1
#
_entry.id   AF-M0JKS6-F1
#
_cell.length_a   1.000
_cell.length_b   1.000
_cell.length_c   1.000
_cell.angle_alpha   90.00
_cell.angle_beta   90.00
_cell.angle_gamma   90.00
#
_symmetry.space_group_name_H-M   'P 1'
#
loop_
_entity.id
_entity.type
_entity.pdbx_description
1 polymer ?
#
loop_
_entity_poly.entity_id
_entity_poly.type
_entity_poly.pdbx_seq_one_letter_code
_entity_poly.pdbx_strand_id
1 'polypeptide(L)'
;MASKTTNSSQTGEQAEPSESQSFPELTVQAEGTADRLRRVNETGKADCLETVEVELAVEYDIDSYDEWRNLVDPEYIKHGRTVEKGTIIDDLLDGLEGHYRRQSSSSYEAPDWNLTVTGSATAWRRLFMECTQLRGSDSDRADKAAIRLKQLLATDLADTGAALAALELIDQHDLDRSPDPFIKEVADGTDCE
;
A
#
# COMPACT_ATOMS: atom_id res chain seq x y z
N MET A 1 -24.08 44.03 -15.32
CA MET A 1 -23.60 43.54 -16.63
C MET A 1 -22.11 43.89 -16.69
N ALA A 2 -21.21 42.89 -16.57
CA ALA A 2 -20.43 42.27 -17.67
C ALA A 2 -19.46 43.28 -18.33
N SER A 3 -18.14 43.11 -18.52
CA SER A 3 -17.15 42.03 -18.39
C SER A 3 -15.74 42.70 -18.34
N LYS A 4 -14.77 42.21 -17.55
CA LYS A 4 -13.56 41.44 -17.96
C LYS A 4 -12.77 42.00 -19.16
N THR A 5 -11.44 42.20 -19.03
CA THR A 5 -10.37 41.68 -19.92
C THR A 5 -8.94 42.07 -19.45
N THR A 6 -8.18 41.03 -19.08
CA THR A 6 -6.73 40.69 -19.19
C THR A 6 -5.61 41.73 -19.38
N ASN A 7 -4.51 41.59 -18.62
CA ASN A 7 -3.21 41.03 -19.11
C ASN A 7 -2.12 41.22 -18.05
N SER A 8 -1.52 40.12 -17.59
CA SER A 8 -0.11 40.10 -17.18
C SER A 8 0.47 38.75 -17.58
N SER A 9 1.10 38.74 -18.73
CA SER A 9 1.98 37.69 -19.21
C SER A 9 3.18 37.57 -18.27
N GLN A 10 3.46 36.37 -17.76
CA GLN A 10 4.80 36.03 -17.33
C GLN A 10 5.09 34.60 -17.79
N THR A 11 5.74 34.54 -18.94
CA THR A 11 6.33 33.34 -19.52
C THR A 11 7.66 33.07 -18.82
N GLY A 12 7.89 31.81 -18.45
CA GLY A 12 9.23 31.24 -18.37
C GLY A 12 9.81 31.14 -16.96
N GLU A 13 9.53 30.02 -16.30
CA GLU A 13 10.56 29.01 -16.00
C GLU A 13 9.81 27.71 -15.70
N GLN A 14 9.85 26.76 -16.64
CA GLN A 14 9.54 25.37 -16.35
C GLN A 14 10.60 24.90 -15.36
N ALA A 15 10.23 24.87 -14.08
CA ALA A 15 10.90 24.00 -13.14
C ALA A 15 10.60 22.57 -13.61
N GLU A 16 11.65 21.81 -13.92
CA GLU A 16 11.55 20.35 -13.95
C GLU A 16 10.89 19.91 -12.63
N PRO A 17 9.92 18.99 -12.64
CA PRO A 17 9.35 18.50 -11.40
C PRO A 17 10.49 17.81 -10.66
N SER A 18 10.98 18.45 -9.60
CA SER A 18 11.95 17.85 -8.69
C SER A 18 11.41 16.48 -8.28
N GLU A 19 12.13 15.40 -8.59
CA GLU A 19 11.81 14.02 -8.20
C GLU A 19 11.60 13.86 -6.66
N SER A 20 11.98 14.89 -5.90
CA SER A 20 11.76 15.09 -4.48
C SER A 20 10.35 15.52 -4.06
N GLN A 21 9.42 15.82 -5.00
CA GLN A 21 8.04 16.23 -4.68
C GLN A 21 6.97 15.18 -5.00
N SER A 22 7.29 14.17 -5.80
CA SER A 22 6.37 13.08 -6.13
C SER A 22 6.28 12.06 -4.98
N PHE A 23 5.10 11.50 -4.76
CA PHE A 23 4.91 10.40 -3.81
C PHE A 23 5.76 9.19 -4.25
N PRO A 24 6.31 8.40 -3.31
CA PRO A 24 7.12 7.23 -3.65
C PRO A 24 6.32 6.23 -4.49
N GLU A 25 6.94 5.69 -5.54
CA GLU A 25 6.33 4.67 -6.40
C GLU A 25 6.10 3.37 -5.60
N LEU A 26 4.85 3.18 -5.17
CA LEU A 26 4.35 2.01 -4.47
C LEU A 26 3.11 1.50 -5.21
N THR A 27 3.06 0.19 -5.44
CA THR A 27 1.98 -0.45 -6.19
C THR A 27 1.33 -1.53 -5.35
N VAL A 28 0.02 -1.45 -5.21
CA VAL A 28 -0.81 -2.45 -4.53
C VAL A 28 -1.20 -3.51 -5.53
N GLN A 29 -0.92 -4.77 -5.20
CA GLN A 29 -1.34 -5.94 -5.95
C GLN A 29 -2.28 -6.75 -5.08
N ALA A 30 -3.48 -7.00 -5.60
CA ALA A 30 -4.51 -7.82 -4.98
C ALA A 30 -4.93 -8.92 -5.95
N GLU A 31 -4.72 -10.18 -5.57
CA GLU A 31 -5.05 -11.34 -6.40
C GLU A 31 -6.00 -12.26 -5.63
N GLY A 32 -7.10 -12.67 -6.26
CA GLY A 32 -8.03 -13.60 -5.61
C GLY A 32 -9.31 -13.86 -6.40
N THR A 33 -10.21 -14.62 -5.80
CA THR A 33 -11.47 -15.01 -6.44
C THR A 33 -12.61 -14.04 -6.08
N ALA A 34 -13.29 -13.54 -7.10
CA ALA A 34 -14.42 -12.61 -6.98
C ALA A 34 -15.65 -13.12 -7.74
N ASP A 35 -16.83 -12.72 -7.29
CA ASP A 35 -18.07 -12.88 -8.01
C ASP A 35 -18.35 -11.61 -8.83
N ARG A 36 -18.47 -11.75 -10.14
CA ARG A 36 -18.96 -10.67 -11.01
C ARG A 36 -20.48 -10.72 -11.08
N LEU A 37 -21.13 -9.62 -10.70
CA LEU A 37 -22.57 -9.45 -10.86
C LEU A 37 -22.89 -9.02 -12.30
N ARG A 38 -23.62 -9.86 -13.03
CA ARG A 38 -24.12 -9.54 -14.38
C ARG A 38 -25.65 -9.51 -14.39
N ARG A 39 -26.23 -8.51 -15.06
CA ARG A 39 -27.66 -8.50 -15.40
C ARG A 39 -27.91 -9.41 -16.59
N VAL A 40 -28.76 -10.42 -16.41
CA VAL A 40 -29.00 -11.46 -17.43
C VAL A 40 -30.17 -11.14 -18.35
N ASN A 41 -31.11 -10.26 -17.98
CA ASN A 41 -32.29 -9.96 -18.79
C ASN A 41 -32.71 -8.49 -18.74
N GLU A 42 -32.49 -7.73 -19.82
CA GLU A 42 -33.12 -6.41 -20.01
C GLU A 42 -34.60 -6.51 -20.45
N THR A 43 -35.05 -7.68 -20.90
CA THR A 43 -36.34 -7.81 -21.60
C THR A 43 -37.47 -8.46 -20.79
N GLY A 44 -37.23 -8.88 -19.55
CA GLY A 44 -38.23 -9.67 -18.81
C GLY A 44 -38.18 -9.53 -17.30
N LYS A 45 -38.65 -8.38 -16.78
CA LYS A 45 -39.25 -8.14 -15.43
C LYS A 45 -38.76 -8.94 -14.20
N ALA A 46 -37.53 -9.41 -14.19
CA ALA A 46 -36.83 -9.90 -13.02
C ALA A 46 -35.36 -9.50 -13.18
N ASP A 47 -34.88 -8.61 -12.32
CA ASP A 47 -33.46 -8.32 -12.15
C ASP A 47 -32.78 -9.57 -11.55
N CYS A 48 -32.56 -10.58 -12.39
CA CYS A 48 -31.73 -11.73 -12.03
C CYS A 48 -30.27 -11.28 -12.12
N LEU A 49 -29.62 -11.15 -10.97
CA LEU A 49 -28.18 -11.01 -10.85
C LEU A 49 -27.58 -12.42 -10.91
N GLU A 50 -26.86 -12.72 -11.98
CA GLU A 50 -26.02 -13.91 -12.04
C GLU A 50 -24.64 -13.55 -11.48
N THR A 51 -24.13 -14.39 -10.58
CA THR A 51 -22.78 -14.31 -10.05
C THR A 51 -21.91 -15.28 -10.83
N VAL A 52 -20.92 -14.75 -11.55
CA VAL A 52 -19.90 -15.56 -12.24
C VAL A 52 -18.62 -15.47 -11.44
N GLU A 53 -18.09 -16.62 -11.03
CA GLU A 53 -16.80 -16.72 -10.36
C GLU A 53 -15.69 -16.35 -11.34
N VAL A 54 -14.83 -15.42 -10.95
CA VAL A 54 -13.68 -14.95 -11.73
C VAL A 54 -12.46 -14.84 -10.83
N GLU A 55 -11.31 -15.30 -11.33
CA GLU A 55 -10.02 -14.95 -10.75
C GLU A 55 -9.65 -13.54 -11.23
N LEU A 56 -9.37 -12.64 -10.30
CA LEU A 56 -8.98 -11.27 -10.56
C LEU A 56 -7.58 -11.01 -10.02
N ALA A 57 -6.80 -10.29 -10.81
CA ALA A 57 -5.57 -9.63 -10.38
C ALA A 57 -5.78 -8.14 -10.59
N VAL A 58 -5.74 -7.38 -9.50
CA VAL A 58 -5.91 -5.93 -9.48
C VAL A 58 -4.57 -5.31 -9.11
N GLU A 59 -4.11 -4.40 -9.94
CA GLU A 59 -2.90 -3.62 -9.72
C GLU A 59 -3.30 -2.14 -9.64
N TYR A 60 -2.88 -1.47 -8.57
CA TYR A 60 -3.23 -0.08 -8.28
C TYR A 60 -2.01 0.69 -7.78
N ASP A 61 -1.63 1.74 -8.49
CA ASP A 61 -0.53 2.63 -8.08
C ASP A 61 -0.99 3.64 -7.04
N ILE A 62 -0.27 3.73 -5.92
CA ILE A 62 -0.57 4.67 -4.85
C ILE A 62 -0.02 6.03 -5.23
N ASP A 63 -0.89 7.04 -5.35
CA ASP A 63 -0.50 8.37 -5.84
C ASP A 63 -0.19 9.39 -4.73
N SER A 64 -0.56 9.07 -3.48
CA SER A 64 -0.53 10.03 -2.38
C SER A 64 -0.44 9.39 -0.99
N TYR A 65 0.00 10.19 -0.02
CA TYR A 65 0.08 9.75 1.38
C TYR A 65 -1.29 9.50 2.01
N ASP A 66 -2.32 10.22 1.56
CA ASP A 66 -3.69 10.00 2.06
C ASP A 66 -4.22 8.63 1.60
N GLU A 67 -3.94 8.22 0.36
CA GLU A 67 -4.24 6.86 -0.12
C GLU A 67 -3.46 5.79 0.63
N TRP A 68 -2.17 6.01 0.85
CA TRP A 68 -1.36 5.13 1.69
C TRP A 68 -1.95 4.98 3.10
N ARG A 69 -2.39 6.08 3.72
CA ARG A 69 -3.01 6.07 5.06
C ARG A 69 -4.37 5.35 5.07
N ASN A 70 -5.09 5.37 3.95
CA ASN A 70 -6.35 4.63 3.81
C ASN A 70 -6.11 3.12 3.67
N LEU A 71 -4.92 2.70 3.25
CA LEU A 71 -4.52 1.30 3.09
C LEU A 71 -3.82 0.74 4.33
N VAL A 72 -2.83 1.45 4.84
CA VAL A 72 -2.09 1.11 6.05
C VAL A 72 -2.41 2.15 7.12
N ASP A 73 -2.98 1.70 8.23
CA ASP A 73 -3.09 2.53 9.43
C ASP A 73 -1.66 2.86 9.93
N PRO A 74 -1.21 4.13 9.85
CA PRO A 74 0.14 4.52 10.24
C PRO A 74 0.38 4.36 11.75
N GLU A 75 -0.67 4.22 12.55
CA GLU A 75 -0.56 3.95 13.98
C GLU A 75 -0.39 2.44 14.29
N TYR A 76 -0.67 1.54 13.32
CA TYR A 76 -0.72 0.08 13.47
C TYR A 76 -1.48 -0.32 14.73
N ILE A 77 -2.67 0.25 14.89
CA ILE A 77 -3.58 -0.14 15.96
C ILE A 77 -3.94 -1.63 15.70
N LYS A 78 -3.99 -2.46 16.75
CA LYS A 78 -4.27 -3.91 16.67
C LYS A 78 -5.58 -4.29 15.95
N HIS A 79 -6.43 -3.32 15.63
CA HIS A 79 -7.68 -3.44 14.87
C HIS A 79 -7.79 -2.35 13.78
N GLY A 80 -6.66 -1.89 13.24
CA GLY A 80 -6.61 -0.93 12.14
C GLY A 80 -6.74 -1.58 10.77
N ARG A 81 -6.96 -0.76 9.72
CA ARG A 81 -7.10 -1.22 8.33
C ARG A 81 -5.93 -2.07 7.83
N THR A 82 -4.73 -1.89 8.37
CA THR A 82 -3.54 -2.74 8.09
C THR A 82 -3.78 -4.22 8.39
N VAL A 83 -4.69 -4.55 9.31
CA VAL A 83 -5.05 -5.92 9.68
C VAL A 83 -6.32 -6.38 8.95
N GLU A 84 -7.21 -5.45 8.58
CA GLU A 84 -8.45 -5.73 7.85
C GLU A 84 -8.23 -5.76 6.33
N LYS A 85 -7.44 -6.73 5.84
CA LYS A 85 -7.15 -6.89 4.40
C LYS A 85 -8.42 -6.96 3.55
N GLY A 86 -9.50 -7.55 4.09
CA GLY A 86 -10.79 -7.65 3.41
C GLY A 86 -11.41 -6.30 3.03
N THR A 87 -11.31 -5.29 3.90
CA THR A 87 -11.84 -3.93 3.62
C THR A 87 -11.07 -3.25 2.48
N ILE A 88 -9.75 -3.45 2.42
CA ILE A 88 -8.92 -2.89 1.34
C ILE A 88 -9.28 -3.54 -0.01
N ILE A 89 -9.48 -4.86 -0.01
CA ILE A 89 -9.90 -5.60 -1.21
C ILE A 89 -11.29 -5.17 -1.66
N ASP A 90 -12.23 -4.99 -0.73
CA ASP A 90 -13.58 -4.48 -1.04
C ASP A 90 -13.52 -3.08 -1.68
N ASP A 91 -12.74 -2.16 -1.11
CA ASP A 91 -12.53 -0.81 -1.65
C ASP A 91 -11.91 -0.86 -3.08
N LEU A 92 -10.95 -1.77 -3.33
CA LEU A 92 -10.34 -1.97 -4.66
C LEU A 92 -11.33 -2.54 -5.69
N LEU A 93 -12.14 -3.52 -5.28
CA LEU A 93 -13.15 -4.14 -6.14
C LEU A 93 -14.28 -3.18 -6.50
N ASP A 94 -14.71 -2.33 -5.57
CA ASP A 94 -15.72 -1.29 -5.80
C ASP A 94 -15.25 -0.23 -6.82
N GLY A 95 -13.94 -0.03 -6.93
CA GLY A 95 -13.33 0.85 -7.94
C GLY A 95 -13.31 0.29 -9.36
N LEU A 96 -13.53 -1.02 -9.56
CA LEU A 96 -13.48 -1.66 -10.88
C LEU A 96 -14.77 -1.46 -11.69
N GLU A 97 -14.62 -1.33 -13.02
CA GLU A 97 -15.77 -1.30 -13.93
C GLU A 97 -16.41 -2.70 -14.05
N GLY A 98 -17.42 -2.91 -13.22
CA GLY A 98 -18.14 -4.16 -13.11
C GLY A 98 -18.35 -4.44 -11.63
N HIS A 99 -19.60 -4.64 -11.20
CA HIS A 99 -19.87 -4.87 -9.79
C HIS A 99 -19.29 -6.21 -9.35
N TYR A 100 -18.06 -6.21 -8.85
CA TYR A 100 -17.38 -7.37 -8.30
C TYR A 100 -17.58 -7.42 -6.80
N ARG A 101 -17.62 -8.63 -6.25
CA ARG A 101 -17.67 -8.84 -4.81
C ARG A 101 -16.76 -9.99 -4.46
N ARG A 102 -15.89 -9.83 -3.47
CA ARG A 102 -15.07 -10.95 -3.00
C ARG A 102 -15.95 -12.07 -2.44
N GLN A 103 -15.50 -13.32 -2.55
CA GLN A 103 -16.23 -14.49 -2.05
C GLN A 103 -16.16 -14.69 -0.52
N SER A 104 -15.72 -13.69 0.25
CA SER A 104 -15.67 -13.76 1.71
C SER A 104 -16.75 -12.89 2.37
N SER A 105 -17.37 -13.43 3.42
CA SER A 105 -18.42 -12.75 4.20
C SER A 105 -17.86 -11.97 5.41
N SER A 106 -16.59 -12.16 5.76
CA SER A 106 -15.94 -11.49 6.89
C SER A 106 -15.23 -10.23 6.41
N SER A 107 -15.53 -9.04 6.95
CA SER A 107 -14.78 -7.81 6.66
C SER A 107 -13.28 -7.91 6.99
N TYR A 108 -12.91 -8.82 7.88
CA TYR A 108 -11.55 -8.98 8.40
C TYR A 108 -10.72 -9.99 7.60
N GLU A 109 -11.34 -11.12 7.24
CA GLU A 109 -10.64 -12.25 6.63
C GLU A 109 -10.93 -12.32 5.12
N ALA A 110 -9.87 -12.38 4.33
CA ALA A 110 -9.94 -12.66 2.90
C ALA A 110 -8.89 -13.73 2.55
N PRO A 111 -9.07 -14.98 3.04
CA PRO A 111 -8.06 -16.02 2.89
C PRO A 111 -7.80 -16.40 1.43
N ASP A 112 -8.81 -16.20 0.57
CA ASP A 112 -8.73 -16.47 -0.88
C ASP A 112 -8.16 -15.30 -1.67
N TRP A 113 -7.70 -14.25 -0.98
CA TRP A 113 -7.10 -13.07 -1.58
C TRP A 113 -5.73 -12.80 -1.00
N ASN A 114 -4.75 -12.72 -1.89
CA ASN A 114 -3.42 -12.22 -1.56
C ASN A 114 -3.37 -10.71 -1.80
N LEU A 115 -2.87 -9.96 -0.83
CA LEU A 115 -2.71 -8.51 -0.91
C LEU A 115 -1.27 -8.16 -0.53
N THR A 116 -0.54 -7.57 -1.48
CA THR A 116 0.85 -7.19 -1.30
C THR A 116 1.09 -5.81 -1.89
N VAL A 117 1.82 -4.96 -1.19
CA VAL A 117 2.33 -3.70 -1.70
C VAL A 117 3.78 -3.91 -2.10
N THR A 118 4.09 -3.54 -3.34
CA THR A 118 5.41 -3.65 -3.94
C THR A 118 6.03 -2.27 -4.15
N GLY A 119 7.34 -2.20 -4.06
CA GLY A 119 8.06 -0.93 -4.21
C GLY A 119 9.56 -1.08 -4.07
N SER A 120 10.32 -0.14 -4.62
CA SER A 120 11.78 -0.14 -4.43
C SER A 120 12.15 0.16 -2.98
N ALA A 121 13.32 -0.30 -2.53
CA ALA A 121 13.83 0.02 -1.18
C ALA A 121 13.89 1.54 -0.94
N THR A 122 14.28 2.30 -1.97
CA THR A 122 14.27 3.77 -1.93
C THR A 122 12.85 4.32 -1.74
N ALA A 123 11.84 3.77 -2.44
CA ALA A 123 10.46 4.21 -2.30
C ALA A 123 9.93 3.98 -0.88
N TRP A 124 10.15 2.78 -0.34
CA TRP A 124 9.82 2.43 1.04
C TRP A 124 10.51 3.34 2.07
N ARG A 125 11.79 3.64 1.86
CA ARG A 125 12.53 4.54 2.75
C ARG A 125 11.97 5.97 2.70
N ARG A 126 11.71 6.50 1.50
CA ARG A 126 11.12 7.83 1.32
C ARG A 126 9.72 7.91 1.92
N LEU A 127 8.91 6.87 1.81
CA LEU A 127 7.59 6.81 2.44
C LEU A 127 7.68 7.03 3.95
N PHE A 128 8.56 6.32 4.64
CA PHE A 128 8.64 6.39 6.10
C PHE A 128 9.47 7.57 6.61
N MET A 129 10.51 7.96 5.89
CA MET A 129 11.38 9.04 6.31
C MET A 129 10.86 10.40 5.86
N GLU A 130 10.26 10.55 4.68
CA GLU A 130 9.87 11.84 4.13
C GLU A 130 8.36 12.09 4.23
N CYS A 131 7.54 11.10 3.90
CA CYS A 131 6.09 11.28 3.84
C CYS A 131 5.40 11.03 5.20
N THR A 132 5.91 10.06 5.97
CA THR A 132 5.36 9.74 7.29
C THR A 132 5.87 10.74 8.33
N GLN A 133 4.95 11.39 9.05
CA GLN A 133 5.29 12.38 10.09
C GLN A 133 5.81 11.72 11.39
N LEU A 134 6.87 10.92 11.29
CA LEU A 134 7.54 10.34 12.44
C LEU A 134 8.22 11.45 13.27
N ARG A 135 7.86 11.55 14.55
CA ARG A 135 8.47 12.51 15.48
C ARG A 135 9.77 11.97 16.07
N GLY A 136 10.76 12.85 16.21
CA GLY A 136 12.02 12.57 16.90
C GLY A 136 13.21 13.12 16.14
N SER A 137 14.41 12.78 16.62
CA SER A 137 15.64 12.95 15.84
C SER A 137 15.61 12.06 14.59
N ASP A 138 16.52 12.28 13.64
CA ASP A 138 16.61 11.42 12.45
C ASP A 138 16.88 9.96 12.81
N SER A 139 17.65 9.70 13.87
CA SER A 139 17.85 8.34 14.40
C SER A 139 16.57 7.74 14.98
N ASP A 140 15.78 8.52 15.74
CA ASP A 140 14.50 8.03 16.29
C ASP A 140 13.47 7.76 15.19
N ARG A 141 13.51 8.56 14.12
CA ARG A 141 12.65 8.40 12.94
C ARG A 141 13.04 7.14 12.18
N ALA A 142 14.33 6.91 11.97
CA ALA A 142 14.84 5.70 11.32
C ALA A 142 14.51 4.43 12.12
N ASP A 143 14.64 4.46 13.45
CA ASP A 143 14.25 3.35 14.33
C ASP A 143 12.76 3.02 14.21
N LYS A 144 11.90 4.04 14.31
CA LYS A 144 10.46 3.86 14.11
C LYS A 144 10.15 3.34 12.71
N ALA A 145 10.77 3.90 11.67
CA ALA A 145 10.58 3.47 10.29
C ALA A 145 10.94 1.98 10.11
N ALA A 146 12.08 1.55 10.65
CA ALA A 146 12.51 0.15 10.60
C ALA A 146 11.53 -0.79 11.34
N ILE A 147 11.05 -0.39 12.53
CA ILE A 147 10.03 -1.15 13.27
C ILE A 147 8.73 -1.28 12.45
N ARG A 148 8.29 -0.21 11.80
CA ARG A 148 7.06 -0.19 10.99
C ARG A 148 7.19 -1.07 9.74
N LEU A 149 8.32 -1.03 9.06
CA LEU A 149 8.60 -1.92 7.93
C LEU A 149 8.60 -3.39 8.36
N LYS A 150 9.22 -3.72 9.50
CA LYS A 150 9.17 -5.07 10.09
C LYS A 150 7.72 -5.53 10.37
N GLN A 151 6.88 -4.62 10.88
CA GLN A 151 5.47 -4.92 11.12
C GLN A 151 4.70 -5.21 9.83
N LEU A 152 4.96 -4.48 8.73
CA LEU A 152 4.32 -4.76 7.44
C LEU A 152 4.73 -6.11 6.85
N LEU A 153 6.02 -6.43 6.95
CA LEU A 153 6.56 -7.71 6.51
C LEU A 153 5.92 -8.87 7.28
N ALA A 154 5.76 -8.72 8.60
CA ALA A 154 5.10 -9.72 9.44
C ALA A 154 3.59 -9.89 9.13
N THR A 155 2.99 -8.96 8.39
CA THR A 155 1.60 -9.04 7.93
C THR A 155 1.48 -9.53 6.48
N ASP A 156 2.58 -9.91 5.83
CA ASP A 156 2.63 -10.26 4.40
C ASP A 156 2.04 -9.16 3.48
N LEU A 157 2.08 -7.90 3.93
CA LEU A 157 1.54 -6.76 3.18
C LEU A 157 2.63 -6.03 2.40
N ALA A 158 3.89 -6.22 2.74
CA ALA A 158 5.01 -5.56 2.07
C ALA A 158 5.96 -6.57 1.43
N ASP A 159 6.62 -6.12 0.37
CA ASP A 159 7.53 -6.92 -0.44
C ASP A 159 8.97 -6.95 0.08
N THR A 160 9.86 -7.60 -0.68
CA THR A 160 11.30 -7.64 -0.39
C THR A 160 11.94 -6.24 -0.40
N GLY A 161 11.39 -5.29 -1.17
CA GLY A 161 11.85 -3.90 -1.16
C GLY A 161 11.73 -3.25 0.22
N ALA A 162 10.64 -3.52 0.94
CA ALA A 162 10.46 -3.06 2.32
C ALA A 162 11.49 -3.65 3.28
N ALA A 163 11.84 -4.94 3.10
CA ALA A 163 12.88 -5.60 3.88
C ALA A 163 14.25 -4.96 3.66
N LEU A 164 14.60 -4.68 2.41
CA LEU A 164 15.83 -3.98 2.07
C LEU A 164 15.87 -2.55 2.66
N ALA A 165 14.76 -1.81 2.57
CA ALA A 165 14.67 -0.48 3.18
C ALA A 165 14.88 -0.51 4.70
N ALA A 166 14.33 -1.53 5.38
CA ALA A 166 14.51 -1.69 6.82
C ALA A 166 15.98 -1.98 7.17
N LEU A 167 16.65 -2.86 6.41
CA LEU A 167 18.07 -3.18 6.60
C LEU A 167 18.97 -1.97 6.37
N GLU A 168 18.70 -1.19 5.31
CA GLU A 168 19.44 0.04 5.01
C GLU A 168 19.29 1.09 6.12
N LEU A 169 18.10 1.24 6.70
CA LEU A 169 17.88 2.15 7.82
C LEU A 169 18.65 1.71 9.08
N ILE A 170 18.69 0.40 9.34
CA ILE A 170 19.44 -0.18 10.47
C ILE A 170 20.93 0.08 10.30
N ASP A 171 21.48 -0.16 9.11
CA ASP A 171 22.90 0.05 8.79
C ASP A 171 23.28 1.54 8.83
N GLN A 172 22.52 2.40 8.16
CA GLN A 172 22.82 3.84 8.05
C GLN A 172 22.79 4.59 9.39
N HIS A 173 21.93 4.15 10.32
CA HIS A 173 21.72 4.82 11.60
C HIS A 173 22.32 4.08 12.80
N ASP A 174 23.09 3.00 12.57
CA ASP A 174 23.68 2.14 13.61
C ASP A 174 22.63 1.77 14.68
N LEU A 175 21.44 1.38 14.21
CA LEU A 175 20.30 1.07 15.08
C LEU A 175 20.50 -0.28 15.79
N ASP A 176 21.49 -1.06 15.38
CA ASP A 176 21.81 -2.40 15.87
C ASP A 176 22.60 -2.39 17.20
N ARG A 177 22.23 -1.48 18.12
CA ARG A 177 22.85 -1.38 19.45
C ARG A 177 22.38 -2.45 20.43
N SER A 178 21.50 -3.35 20.01
CA SER A 178 21.11 -4.54 20.73
C SER A 178 20.84 -5.66 19.72
N PRO A 179 21.43 -6.86 19.86
CA PRO A 179 21.23 -7.93 18.91
C PRO A 179 19.75 -8.33 18.91
N ASP A 180 19.05 -7.93 17.85
CA ASP A 180 17.67 -8.31 17.59
C ASP A 180 17.67 -9.81 17.20
N PRO A 181 16.85 -10.67 17.83
CA PRO A 181 16.76 -12.10 17.51
C PRO A 181 16.48 -12.40 16.02
N PHE A 182 16.03 -11.42 15.24
CA PHE A 182 15.77 -11.56 13.81
C PHE A 182 17.05 -11.76 12.97
N ILE A 183 18.17 -11.08 13.29
CA ILE A 183 19.46 -11.32 12.60
C ILE A 183 19.97 -12.73 12.91
N LYS A 184 19.64 -13.24 14.10
CA LYS A 184 19.97 -14.61 14.49
C LYS A 184 19.17 -15.64 13.69
N GLU A 185 17.89 -15.38 13.43
CA GLU A 185 17.01 -16.29 12.68
C GLU A 185 17.32 -16.29 11.17
N VAL A 186 17.70 -15.14 10.60
CA VAL A 186 18.15 -15.05 9.19
C VAL A 186 19.54 -15.65 9.00
N ALA A 187 20.44 -15.53 9.99
CA ALA A 187 21.77 -16.13 9.92
C ALA A 187 21.75 -17.67 10.15
N ASP A 188 20.94 -18.18 11.09
CA ASP A 188 20.77 -19.64 11.32
C ASP A 188 20.12 -20.35 10.12
N GLY A 189 19.42 -19.62 9.23
CA GLY A 189 18.84 -20.17 8.00
C GLY A 189 19.87 -20.50 6.90
N THR A 190 21.13 -20.08 7.08
CA THR A 190 22.23 -20.33 6.14
C THR A 190 23.26 -21.36 6.62
N ASP A 191 23.15 -21.87 7.85
CA ASP A 191 23.94 -23.00 8.33
C ASP A 191 23.17 -24.32 8.13
N CYS A 192 23.07 -24.71 6.86
CA CYS A 192 22.85 -26.09 6.47
C CYS A 192 23.91 -26.50 5.45
N GLU A 193 25.13 -26.71 5.93
CA GLU A 193 26.02 -27.79 5.48
C GLU A 193 27.00 -28.23 6.57
#